data_AF-A0A6P1YPU4-F1
#
_entry.id   AF-A0A6P1YPU4-F1
#
_cell.length_a   1.000
_cell.length_b   1.000
_cell.length_c   1.000
_cell.angle_alpha   90.00
_cell.angle_beta   90.00
_cell.angle_gamma   90.00
#
_symmetry.space_group_name_H-M   'P 1'
#
loop_
_entity.id
_entity.type
_entity.pdbx_description
1 polymer ?
#
loop_
_entity_poly.entity_id
_entity_poly.type
_entity_poly.pdbx_seq_one_letter_code
_entity_poly.pdbx_strand_id
1 'polypeptide(L)'
;MYATVNDMISRFGEEEMTRLSVADGDMPEAVQRARIEQAINDASRLIDSYLRKRYATPVAPAPAELVRSACLLARYDLALGGDREPTEQMRLARKEIIGWLEVLAIGKASLEGVVALASDSGARTSDRAPAFTTRAGGGL
;
A
#
# COMPACT_ATOMS: atom_id res chain seq x y z
N MET A 1 -8.11 -6.97 0.64
CA MET A 1 -7.59 -7.03 2.02
C MET A 1 -6.25 -7.75 1.98
N TYR A 2 -5.21 -7.19 2.60
CA TYR A 2 -3.84 -7.71 2.48
C TYR A 2 -3.36 -8.58 3.63
N ALA A 3 -4.05 -8.57 4.77
CA ALA A 3 -3.72 -9.39 5.92
C ALA A 3 -5.00 -10.02 6.49
N THR A 4 -4.85 -10.95 7.41
CA THR A 4 -5.93 -11.59 8.16
C THR A 4 -5.80 -11.29 9.66
N VAL A 5 -6.87 -11.55 10.42
CA VAL A 5 -6.80 -11.48 11.90
C VAL A 5 -5.75 -12.44 12.46
N ASN A 6 -5.57 -13.61 11.84
CA ASN A 6 -4.57 -14.57 12.28
C ASN A 6 -3.14 -14.06 12.03
N ASP A 7 -2.91 -13.26 10.98
CA ASP A 7 -1.61 -12.61 10.76
C ASP A 7 -1.32 -11.57 11.86
N MET A 8 -2.35 -10.84 12.31
CA MET A 8 -2.24 -9.90 13.43
C MET A 8 -1.92 -10.63 14.74
N ILE A 9 -2.68 -11.69 15.07
CA ILE A 9 -2.48 -12.49 16.28
C ILE A 9 -1.10 -13.17 16.26
N SER A 10 -0.71 -13.76 15.13
CA SER A 10 0.60 -14.43 15.02
C SER A 10 1.77 -13.45 15.17
N ARG A 11 1.58 -12.18 14.82
CA ARG A 11 2.63 -11.16 14.83
C ARG A 11 2.72 -10.38 16.14
N PHE A 12 1.60 -10.12 16.81
CA PHE A 12 1.52 -9.27 18.01
C PHE A 12 1.06 -10.00 19.27
N GLY A 13 0.59 -11.25 19.14
CA GLY A 13 0.04 -12.03 20.25
C GLY A 13 -1.44 -11.76 20.49
N GLU A 14 -2.13 -12.76 21.02
CA GLU A 14 -3.57 -12.71 21.27
C GLU A 14 -3.94 -11.67 22.33
N GLU A 15 -3.18 -11.59 23.42
CA GLU A 15 -3.43 -10.63 24.52
C GLU A 15 -3.41 -9.16 24.04
N GLU A 16 -2.41 -8.80 23.23
CA GLU A 16 -2.33 -7.45 22.67
C GLU A 16 -3.50 -7.18 21.72
N MET A 17 -3.86 -8.15 20.88
CA MET A 17 -4.98 -8.01 19.94
C MET A 17 -6.32 -7.90 20.67
N THR A 18 -6.54 -8.66 21.74
CA THR A 18 -7.70 -8.52 22.61
C THR A 18 -7.79 -7.10 23.16
N ARG A 19 -6.72 -6.59 23.78
CA ARG A 19 -6.65 -5.24 24.34
C ARG A 19 -6.84 -4.13 23.32
N LEU A 20 -6.29 -4.26 22.11
CA LEU A 20 -6.42 -3.24 21.07
C LEU A 20 -7.77 -3.29 20.34
N SER A 21 -8.43 -4.45 20.34
CA SER A 21 -9.70 -4.65 19.62
C SER A 21 -10.95 -4.13 20.33
N VAL A 22 -10.83 -3.53 21.52
CA VAL A 22 -11.93 -2.83 22.20
C VAL A 22 -11.91 -1.33 21.86
N ALA A 23 -13.07 -0.65 21.87
CA ALA A 23 -13.15 0.79 21.64
C ALA A 23 -12.76 1.57 22.90
N ASP A 24 -13.53 1.31 23.95
CA ASP A 24 -13.50 1.90 25.28
C ASP A 24 -14.05 0.84 26.26
N GLY A 25 -13.73 0.97 27.55
CA GLY A 25 -14.21 0.06 28.60
C GLY A 25 -13.23 -1.05 28.96
N ASP A 26 -13.72 -2.03 29.72
CA ASP A 26 -12.93 -3.12 30.27
C ASP A 26 -12.33 -4.03 29.19
N MET A 27 -11.24 -4.72 29.55
CA MET A 27 -10.60 -5.69 28.65
C MET A 27 -11.58 -6.84 28.35
N PRO A 28 -11.90 -7.10 27.07
CA PRO A 28 -12.82 -8.18 26.72
C PRO A 28 -12.20 -9.54 27.00
N GLU A 29 -13.04 -10.55 27.24
CA GLU A 29 -12.59 -11.94 27.47
C GLU A 29 -11.99 -12.60 26.21
N ALA A 30 -12.29 -12.04 25.03
CA ALA A 30 -11.84 -12.56 23.74
C ALA A 30 -11.52 -11.45 22.74
N VAL A 31 -10.79 -11.81 21.69
CA VAL A 31 -10.46 -10.92 20.57
C VAL A 31 -11.72 -10.48 19.82
N GLN A 32 -11.93 -9.17 19.69
CA GLN A 32 -13.01 -8.60 18.90
C GLN A 32 -12.64 -8.59 17.40
N ARG A 33 -12.73 -9.76 16.77
CA ARG A 33 -12.26 -10.00 15.38
C ARG A 33 -12.80 -8.99 14.36
N ALA A 34 -14.09 -8.65 14.44
CA ALA A 34 -14.72 -7.70 13.50
C ALA A 34 -14.05 -6.31 13.49
N ARG A 35 -13.60 -5.82 14.66
CA ARG A 35 -12.91 -4.53 14.74
C ARG A 35 -11.51 -4.61 14.11
N ILE A 36 -10.82 -5.73 14.33
CA ILE A 36 -9.52 -5.99 13.70
C ILE A 36 -9.68 -6.09 12.17
N GLU A 37 -10.68 -6.82 11.69
CA GLU A 37 -10.98 -6.93 10.26
C GLU A 37 -11.26 -5.57 9.62
N GLN A 38 -12.00 -4.71 10.32
CA GLN A 38 -12.23 -3.34 9.87
C GLN A 38 -10.92 -2.55 9.77
N ALA A 39 -10.07 -2.59 10.79
CA ALA A 39 -8.78 -1.91 10.77
C ALA A 39 -7.86 -2.43 9.65
N ILE A 40 -7.86 -3.74 9.39
CA ILE A 40 -7.12 -4.33 8.27
C ILE A 40 -7.69 -3.86 6.93
N ASN A 41 -9.00 -3.74 6.80
CA ASN A 41 -9.65 -3.24 5.59
C ASN A 41 -9.24 -1.79 5.33
N ASP A 42 -9.31 -0.92 6.34
CA ASP A 42 -8.92 0.48 6.22
C ASP A 42 -7.42 0.63 5.86
N ALA A 43 -6.55 -0.14 6.53
CA ALA A 43 -5.13 -0.23 6.17
C ALA A 43 -4.91 -0.71 4.72
N SER A 44 -5.71 -1.68 4.26
CA SER A 44 -5.62 -2.20 2.90
C SER A 44 -6.02 -1.15 1.87
N ARG A 45 -7.09 -0.39 2.13
CA ARG A 45 -7.55 0.70 1.27
C ARG A 45 -6.52 1.84 1.21
N LEU A 46 -5.85 2.12 2.33
CA LEU A 46 -4.74 3.07 2.38
C LEU A 46 -3.59 2.60 1.48
N ILE A 47 -3.14 1.35 1.62
CA ILE A 47 -2.11 0.77 0.76
C ILE A 47 -2.51 0.85 -0.72
N ASP A 48 -3.73 0.43 -1.07
CA ASP A 48 -4.25 0.49 -2.44
C ASP A 48 -4.20 1.91 -3.02
N SER A 49 -4.47 2.93 -2.20
CA SER A 49 -4.46 4.32 -2.64
C SER A 49 -3.09 4.78 -3.18
N TYR A 50 -2.00 4.24 -2.64
CA TYR A 50 -0.63 4.48 -3.10
C TYR A 50 -0.26 3.60 -4.30
N LEU A 51 -0.65 2.33 -4.28
CA LEU A 51 -0.26 1.35 -5.29
C LEU A 51 -1.03 1.47 -6.60
N ARG A 52 -2.28 1.92 -6.59
CA ARG A 52 -3.20 1.94 -7.75
C ARG A 52 -2.68 2.70 -8.97
N LYS A 53 -1.70 3.60 -8.79
CA LYS A 53 -1.07 4.32 -9.90
C LYS A 53 -0.13 3.43 -10.73
N ARG A 54 0.40 2.37 -10.13
CA ARG A 54 1.46 1.54 -10.72
C ARG A 54 1.14 0.05 -10.74
N TYR A 55 0.22 -0.43 -9.92
CA TYR A 55 -0.12 -1.85 -9.82
C TYR A 55 -1.62 -2.02 -9.95
N ALA A 56 -2.04 -3.18 -10.47
CA ALA A 56 -3.42 -3.60 -10.34
C ALA A 56 -3.74 -3.84 -8.85
N THR A 57 -4.75 -3.15 -8.34
CA THR A 57 -5.17 -3.23 -6.94
C THR A 57 -6.55 -3.90 -6.82
N PRO A 58 -6.76 -4.79 -5.84
CA PRO A 58 -5.79 -5.23 -4.85
C PRO A 58 -4.70 -6.12 -5.46
N VAL A 59 -3.46 -5.95 -5.01
CA VAL A 59 -2.32 -6.76 -5.47
C VAL A 59 -2.51 -8.20 -5.02
N ALA A 60 -2.55 -9.14 -5.99
CA ALA A 60 -2.79 -10.55 -5.74
C ALA A 60 -1.83 -11.43 -6.56
N PRO A 61 -1.15 -12.42 -5.94
CA PRO A 61 -1.09 -12.67 -4.49
C PRO A 61 -0.40 -11.52 -3.74
N ALA A 62 -0.79 -11.30 -2.49
CA ALA A 62 -0.20 -10.25 -1.65
C ALA A 62 1.23 -10.65 -1.22
N PRO A 63 2.28 -9.89 -1.59
CA PRO A 63 3.64 -10.13 -1.08
C PRO A 63 3.72 -9.96 0.43
N ALA A 64 4.68 -10.63 1.07
CA ALA A 64 4.85 -10.62 2.52
C ALA A 64 5.05 -9.20 3.09
N GLU A 65 5.64 -8.30 2.30
CA GLU A 65 5.83 -6.89 2.63
C GLU A 65 4.50 -6.16 2.76
N LEU A 66 3.52 -6.44 1.87
CA LEU A 66 2.18 -5.83 1.95
C LEU A 66 1.40 -6.40 3.14
N VAL A 67 1.52 -7.70 3.41
CA VAL A 67 0.91 -8.33 4.60
C VAL A 67 1.45 -7.64 5.87
N ARG A 68 2.78 -7.53 6.01
CA ARG A 68 3.43 -6.85 7.15
C ARG A 68 2.98 -5.40 7.27
N SER A 69 2.92 -4.68 6.15
CA SER A 69 2.50 -3.28 6.11
C SER A 69 1.07 -3.10 6.58
N ALA A 70 0.15 -3.93 6.09
CA ALA A 70 -1.24 -3.91 6.51
C ALA A 70 -1.38 -4.20 8.01
N CYS A 71 -0.63 -5.17 8.55
CA CYS A 71 -0.66 -5.45 9.99
C CYS A 71 -0.19 -4.27 10.85
N LEU A 72 0.90 -3.59 10.45
CA LEU A 72 1.45 -2.47 11.21
C LEU A 72 0.53 -1.24 11.17
N LEU A 73 -0.06 -0.95 10.02
CA LEU A 73 -1.04 0.13 9.88
C LEU A 73 -2.32 -0.17 10.67
N ALA A 74 -2.86 -1.38 10.56
CA ALA A 74 -4.03 -1.79 11.32
C ALA A 74 -3.79 -1.74 12.84
N ARG A 75 -2.60 -2.14 13.32
CA ARG A 75 -2.22 -2.02 14.73
C ARG A 75 -2.20 -0.57 15.20
N TYR A 76 -1.64 0.33 14.38
CA TYR A 76 -1.64 1.77 14.68
C TYR A 76 -3.08 2.31 14.77
N ASP A 77 -3.93 1.97 13.79
CA ASP A 77 -5.31 2.47 13.76
C ASP A 77 -6.14 1.93 14.95
N LEU A 78 -5.95 0.67 15.34
CA LEU A 78 -6.59 0.11 16.53
C LEU A 78 -6.13 0.78 17.84
N ALA A 79 -4.88 1.24 17.90
CA ALA A 79 -4.33 1.96 19.04
C ALA A 79 -4.74 3.45 19.06
N LEU A 80 -5.33 3.96 17.99
CA LEU A 80 -5.75 5.35 17.84
C LEU A 80 -7.25 5.48 18.17
N GLY A 81 -7.59 6.05 19.33
CA GLY A 81 -8.97 6.39 19.68
C GLY A 81 -9.31 6.23 21.16
N GLY A 82 -10.39 6.90 21.57
CA GLY A 82 -10.78 7.02 22.98
C GLY A 82 -9.72 7.79 23.77
N ASP A 83 -9.36 7.26 24.93
CA ASP A 83 -8.29 7.79 25.80
C ASP A 83 -6.91 7.16 25.52
N ARG A 84 -6.76 6.41 24.41
CA ARG A 84 -5.52 5.72 24.07
C ARG A 84 -4.77 6.44 22.95
N GLU A 85 -3.46 6.53 23.12
CA GLU A 85 -2.55 7.02 22.11
C GLU A 85 -1.64 5.90 21.61
N PRO A 86 -1.40 5.79 20.30
CA PRO A 86 -0.41 4.88 19.76
C PRO A 86 0.98 5.18 20.34
N THR A 87 1.70 4.13 20.72
CA THR A 87 3.09 4.27 21.20
C THR A 87 3.98 4.91 20.13
N GLU A 88 5.08 5.52 20.54
CA GLU A 88 6.09 6.07 19.61
C GLU A 88 6.61 5.01 18.63
N GLN A 89 6.72 3.74 19.05
CA GLN A 89 7.07 2.64 18.15
C GLN A 89 6.03 2.44 17.04
N MET A 90 4.73 2.49 17.38
CA MET A 90 3.65 2.36 16.38
C MET A 90 3.63 3.56 15.42
N ARG A 91 3.87 4.77 15.93
CA ARG A 91 3.97 6.00 15.11
C ARG A 91 5.14 5.92 14.13
N LEU A 92 6.31 5.49 14.61
CA LEU A 92 7.50 5.31 13.78
C LEU A 92 7.26 4.24 12.71
N ALA A 93 6.71 3.08 13.08
CA ALA A 93 6.39 2.02 12.13
C ALA A 93 5.42 2.51 11.05
N ARG A 94 4.35 3.24 11.42
CA ARG A 94 3.44 3.85 10.45
C ARG A 94 4.17 4.79 9.51
N LYS A 95 5.01 5.68 10.04
CA LYS A 95 5.79 6.64 9.24
C LYS A 95 6.71 5.93 8.23
N GLU A 96 7.41 4.88 8.66
CA GLU A 96 8.26 4.07 7.79
C GLU A 96 7.46 3.40 6.65
N ILE A 97 6.29 2.83 6.97
CA ILE A 97 5.42 2.19 5.98
C ILE A 97 4.88 3.21 4.98
N ILE A 98 4.43 4.39 5.43
CA ILE A 98 3.96 5.45 4.53
C ILE A 98 5.10 5.91 3.61
N GLY A 99 6.30 6.14 4.15
CA GLY A 99 7.46 6.52 3.33
C GLY A 99 7.84 5.45 2.30
N TRP A 100 7.76 4.18 2.66
CA TRP A 100 7.97 3.08 1.71
C TRP A 100 6.89 3.02 0.62
N LEU A 101 5.61 3.20 0.96
CA LEU A 101 4.52 3.25 0.00
C LEU A 101 4.66 4.44 -0.96
N GLU A 102 5.14 5.59 -0.48
CA GLU A 102 5.46 6.75 -1.33
C GLU A 102 6.58 6.43 -2.33
N VAL A 103 7.66 5.78 -1.87
CA VAL A 103 8.78 5.33 -2.72
C VAL A 103 8.31 4.34 -3.80
N LEU A 104 7.40 3.43 -3.46
CA LEU A 104 6.75 2.53 -4.42
C LEU A 104 5.88 3.31 -5.42
N ALA A 105 5.06 4.24 -4.94
CA ALA A 105 4.14 5.02 -5.77
C ALA A 105 4.88 5.90 -6.81
N ILE A 106 6.03 6.46 -6.45
CA ILE A 106 6.89 7.22 -7.38
C ILE A 106 7.82 6.34 -8.21
N GLY A 107 7.90 5.05 -7.92
CA GLY A 107 8.68 4.09 -8.70
C GLY A 107 10.16 3.99 -8.40
N LYS A 108 10.61 4.55 -7.29
CA LYS A 108 11.99 4.39 -6.84
C LYS A 108 12.25 2.99 -6.27
N ALA A 109 11.21 2.28 -5.88
CA ALA A 109 11.23 0.85 -5.55
C ALA A 109 10.11 0.12 -6.30
N SER A 110 10.19 -1.21 -6.35
CA SER A 110 9.15 -2.07 -6.89
C SER A 110 8.83 -3.22 -5.94
N LEU A 111 7.61 -3.74 -6.03
CA LEU A 111 7.22 -4.96 -5.32
C LEU A 111 7.82 -6.17 -6.05
N GLU A 112 8.58 -6.98 -5.32
CA GLU A 112 9.16 -8.19 -5.89
C GLU A 112 8.06 -9.19 -6.28
N GLY A 113 8.21 -9.82 -7.45
CA GLY A 113 7.22 -10.78 -7.96
C GLY A 113 5.91 -10.17 -8.45
N VAL A 114 5.74 -8.83 -8.44
CA VAL A 114 4.54 -8.15 -8.92
C VAL A 114 4.85 -7.34 -10.17
N VAL A 115 4.10 -7.60 -11.24
CA VAL A 115 4.24 -6.86 -12.49
C VAL A 115 3.63 -5.46 -12.33
N ALA A 116 4.43 -4.43 -12.52
CA ALA A 116 3.92 -3.06 -12.61
C ALA A 116 3.09 -2.89 -13.89
N LEU A 117 1.97 -2.18 -13.79
CA LEU A 117 1.21 -1.71 -14.94
C LEU A 117 2.16 -0.94 -15.86
N ALA A 118 2.08 -1.21 -17.15
CA ALA A 118 2.82 -0.43 -18.13
C ALA A 118 2.48 1.04 -17.91
N SER A 119 3.49 1.86 -17.59
CA SER A 119 3.32 3.30 -17.72
C SER A 119 3.00 3.56 -19.17
N ASP A 120 1.87 4.22 -19.44
CA ASP A 120 1.58 4.75 -20.75
C ASP A 120 2.68 5.75 -21.08
N SER A 121 3.77 5.22 -21.65
CA SER A 121 4.90 5.98 -22.15
C SER A 121 4.34 6.70 -23.35
N GLY A 122 3.78 7.87 -23.08
CA GLY A 122 3.03 8.69 -24.03
C GLY A 122 3.61 8.56 -25.42
N ALA A 123 2.78 8.09 -26.35
CA ALA A 123 3.14 7.88 -27.73
C ALA A 123 3.95 9.08 -28.23
N ARG A 124 5.25 8.88 -28.49
CA ARG A 124 6.01 9.84 -29.28
C ARG A 124 5.44 9.74 -30.69
N THR A 125 4.45 10.57 -30.99
CA THR A 125 4.10 10.85 -32.39
C THR A 125 5.31 11.55 -32.99
N SER A 126 6.22 10.77 -33.55
CA SER A 126 7.21 11.30 -34.47
C SER A 126 6.42 11.74 -35.70
N ASP A 127 6.00 13.01 -35.72
CA ASP A 127 5.59 13.66 -36.94
C ASP A 127 6.83 13.70 -37.85
N ARG A 128 6.98 12.64 -38.65
CA ARG A 128 8.03 12.55 -39.65
C ARG A 128 7.62 13.51 -40.75
N ALA A 129 8.21 14.70 -40.73
CA ALA A 129 8.10 15.64 -41.85
C ALA A 129 8.47 14.91 -43.15
N PRO A 130 7.67 15.01 -44.23
CA PRO A 130 8.02 14.41 -45.51
C PRO A 130 9.23 15.16 -46.08
N ALA A 131 10.39 14.52 -46.03
CA ALA A 131 11.59 14.96 -46.74
C ALA A 131 11.42 14.67 -48.24
N PHE A 132 10.67 15.51 -48.95
CA PHE A 132 10.77 15.63 -50.40
C PHE A 132 11.72 16.78 -50.73
N THR A 133 13.01 16.50 -50.58
CA THR A 133 14.06 17.27 -51.24
C THR A 133 14.41 16.56 -52.54
N THR A 134 13.84 16.97 -53.67
CA THR A 134 14.46 16.72 -54.97
C THR A 134 15.09 18.02 -55.43
N ARG A 135 16.42 17.99 -55.42
CA ARG A 135 17.37 19.05 -55.76
C ARG A 135 17.29 19.39 -57.27
N ALA A 136 17.46 20.68 -57.56
CA ALA A 136 17.63 21.24 -58.89
C ALA A 136 18.79 20.62 -59.69
N GLY A 137 18.64 20.55 -61.02
CA GLY A 137 19.78 20.44 -61.94
C GLY A 137 19.47 20.04 -63.40
N GLY A 138 19.42 21.03 -64.30
CA GLY A 138 20.23 21.01 -65.53
C GLY A 138 19.61 20.67 -66.90
N GLY A 139 19.78 21.59 -67.86
CA GLY A 139 19.81 21.38 -69.32
C GLY A 139 18.46 21.56 -70.02
N LEU A 140 18.30 22.30 -71.12
CA LEU A 140 19.18 22.99 -72.08
C LEU A 140 18.40 24.21 -72.61
#